data_AF-A0A956RHN0-F1
#
_entry.id   AF-A0A956RHN0-F1
#
_cell.length_a   1.000
_cell.length_b   1.000
_cell.length_c   1.000
_cell.angle_alpha   90.00
_cell.angle_beta   90.00
_cell.angle_gamma   90.00
#
_symmetry.space_group_name_H-M   'P 1'
#
loop_
_entity.id
_entity.type
_entity.pdbx_description
1 polymer ?
#
loop_
_entity_poly.entity_id
_entity_poly.type
_entity_poly.pdbx_seq_one_letter_code
_entity_poly.pdbx_strand_id
1 'polypeptide(L)'
;AEPEGKRVNVKEQRRQKAQERMARQKKLRPLKKQVEEMEARISALEGEQRTRSAALADPAVYEDDARRDALLSEYQRDADKLEELTARWEIAQGELEEAEAELEEA
;
A
#
# COMPACT_ATOMS: atom_id res chain seq x y z
N ALA A 1 29.63 -38.16 -23.28
CA ALA A 1 29.94 -37.09 -22.32
C ALA A 1 29.36 -35.79 -22.86
N GLU A 2 28.46 -35.13 -22.15
CA GLU A 2 28.03 -33.78 -22.55
C GLU A 2 29.20 -32.81 -22.39
N PRO A 3 29.45 -31.89 -23.35
CA PRO A 3 30.60 -31.02 -23.29
C PRO A 3 30.47 -30.02 -22.14
N GLU A 4 31.51 -29.92 -21.31
CA GLU A 4 31.58 -29.04 -20.12
C GLU A 4 31.20 -27.59 -20.42
N GLY A 5 31.49 -27.09 -21.63
CA GLY A 5 31.10 -25.75 -22.08
C GLY A 5 29.58 -25.50 -22.12
N LYS A 6 28.75 -26.52 -22.40
CA LYS A 6 27.27 -26.39 -22.34
C LYS A 6 26.78 -26.26 -20.89
N ARG A 7 27.43 -26.96 -19.96
CA ARG A 7 27.06 -26.95 -18.53
C ARG A 7 27.45 -25.63 -17.85
N VAL A 8 28.61 -25.07 -18.19
CA VAL A 8 29.03 -23.73 -17.73
C VAL A 8 28.06 -22.65 -18.23
N ASN A 9 27.70 -22.70 -19.51
CA ASN A 9 26.77 -21.73 -20.11
C ASN A 9 25.38 -21.75 -19.46
N VAL A 10 24.81 -22.94 -19.18
CA VAL A 10 23.52 -23.07 -18.46
C VAL A 10 23.61 -22.52 -17.02
N LYS A 11 24.73 -22.76 -16.32
CA LYS A 11 24.94 -22.25 -14.96
C LYS A 11 25.06 -20.72 -14.94
N GLU A 12 25.75 -20.13 -15.91
CA GLU A 12 25.88 -18.68 -16.06
C GLU A 12 24.54 -18.02 -16.41
N GLN A 13 23.79 -18.59 -17.36
CA GLN A 13 22.44 -18.11 -17.69
C GLN A 13 21.50 -18.14 -16.47
N ARG A 14 21.55 -19.23 -15.67
CA ARG A 14 20.76 -19.33 -14.44
C ARG A 14 21.16 -18.26 -13.41
N ARG A 15 22.46 -17.97 -13.30
CA ARG A 15 22.96 -16.94 -12.39
C ARG A 15 22.52 -15.54 -12.82
N GLN A 16 22.59 -15.21 -14.11
CA GLN A 16 22.14 -13.92 -14.65
C GLN A 16 20.64 -13.70 -14.38
N LYS A 17 19.80 -14.68 -14.72
CA LYS A 17 18.35 -14.63 -14.42
C LYS A 17 18.04 -14.50 -12.93
N ALA A 18 18.84 -15.12 -12.06
CA ALA A 18 18.68 -14.98 -10.62
C ALA A 18 19.05 -13.56 -10.15
N GLN A 19 20.11 -12.98 -10.70
CA GLN A 19 20.54 -11.61 -10.38
C GLN A 19 19.53 -10.57 -10.87
N GLU A 20 18.99 -10.72 -12.08
CA GLU A 20 17.92 -9.87 -12.62
C GLU A 20 16.67 -9.91 -11.72
N ARG A 21 16.23 -11.11 -11.34
CA ARG A 21 15.10 -11.27 -10.41
C ARG A 21 15.35 -10.62 -9.05
N MET A 22 16.56 -10.77 -8.50
CA MET A 22 16.93 -10.15 -7.22
C MET A 22 16.95 -8.63 -7.31
N ALA A 23 17.46 -8.07 -8.41
CA ALA A 23 17.46 -6.63 -8.66
C ALA A 23 16.03 -6.08 -8.76
N ARG A 24 15.17 -6.75 -9.54
CA ARG A 24 13.73 -6.43 -9.65
C ARG A 24 13.05 -6.45 -8.28
N GLN A 25 13.23 -7.53 -7.51
CA GLN A 25 12.63 -7.63 -6.18
C GLN A 25 13.14 -6.56 -5.22
N LYS A 26 14.44 -6.23 -5.26
CA LYS A 26 15.03 -5.19 -4.40
C LYS A 26 14.42 -3.81 -4.66
N LYS A 27 14.10 -3.50 -5.92
CA LYS A 27 13.46 -2.24 -6.32
C LYS A 27 11.98 -2.20 -5.94
N LEU A 28 11.21 -3.24 -6.30
CA LEU A 28 9.75 -3.23 -6.16
C LEU A 28 9.24 -3.52 -4.75
N ARG A 29 9.93 -4.37 -3.97
CA ARG A 29 9.44 -4.80 -2.65
C ARG A 29 9.17 -3.66 -1.66
N PRO A 30 10.04 -2.65 -1.49
CA PRO A 30 9.74 -1.55 -0.57
C PRO A 30 8.50 -0.74 -0.98
N LEU A 31 8.32 -0.48 -2.29
CA LEU A 31 7.17 0.26 -2.82
C LEU A 31 5.87 -0.52 -2.61
N LYS A 32 5.85 -1.82 -2.96
CA LYS A 32 4.70 -2.70 -2.71
C LYS A 32 4.32 -2.74 -1.24
N LYS A 33 5.31 -2.88 -0.36
CA LYS A 33 5.07 -2.87 1.08
C LYS A 33 4.48 -1.54 1.56
N GLN A 34 4.97 -0.41 1.05
CA GLN A 34 4.44 0.91 1.39
C GLN A 34 2.98 1.07 0.96
N VAL A 35 2.65 0.65 -0.27
CA VAL A 35 1.28 0.64 -0.80
C VAL A 35 0.37 -0.22 0.07
N GLU A 36 0.75 -1.48 0.33
CA GLU A 36 -0.02 -2.42 1.16
C GLU A 36 -0.27 -1.88 2.59
N GLU A 37 0.74 -1.26 3.22
CA GLU A 37 0.60 -0.65 4.54
C GLU A 37 -0.36 0.55 4.54
N MET A 38 -0.34 1.37 3.47
CA MET A 38 -1.28 2.49 3.32
C MET A 38 -2.70 2.00 3.09
N GLU A 39 -2.90 1.01 2.22
CA GLU A 39 -4.21 0.40 1.95
C GLU A 39 -4.83 -0.20 3.21
N ALA A 40 -4.04 -0.95 3.99
CA ALA A 40 -4.50 -1.52 5.25
C ALA A 40 -4.95 -0.43 6.24
N ARG A 41 -4.22 0.70 6.29
CA ARG A 41 -4.55 1.82 7.17
C ARG A 41 -5.76 2.61 6.70
N ILE A 42 -5.90 2.84 5.39
CA ILE A 42 -7.08 3.47 4.77
C ILE A 42 -8.30 2.62 5.08
N SER A 43 -8.24 1.30 4.81
CA SER A 43 -9.35 0.37 5.07
C SER A 43 -9.81 0.37 6.54
N ALA A 44 -8.86 0.41 7.48
CA ALA A 44 -9.16 0.51 8.91
C ALA A 44 -9.90 1.83 9.25
N LEU A 45 -9.37 2.97 8.77
CA LEU A 45 -9.98 4.28 9.01
C LEU A 45 -11.36 4.41 8.37
N GLU A 46 -11.57 3.88 7.16
CA GLU A 46 -12.90 3.83 6.54
C GLU A 46 -13.88 2.99 7.37
N GLY A 47 -13.41 1.89 7.96
CA GLY A 47 -14.21 1.06 8.87
C GLY A 47 -14.65 1.85 10.10
N GLU A 48 -13.70 2.52 10.74
CA GLU A 48 -13.96 3.37 11.89
C GLU A 48 -14.89 4.54 11.55
N GLN A 49 -14.67 5.20 10.42
CA GLN A 49 -15.49 6.31 9.95
C GLN A 49 -16.94 5.88 9.67
N ARG A 50 -17.14 4.69 9.10
CA ARG A 50 -18.48 4.09 8.95
C ARG A 50 -19.16 3.85 10.29
N THR A 51 -18.43 3.30 11.27
CA THR A 51 -18.97 3.10 12.63
C THR A 51 -19.35 4.42 13.29
N ARG A 52 -18.50 5.45 13.20
CA ARG A 52 -18.79 6.79 13.74
C ARG A 52 -19.96 7.46 13.02
N SER A 53 -20.03 7.35 11.70
CA SER A 53 -21.16 7.85 10.91
C SER A 53 -22.48 7.20 11.32
N ALA A 54 -22.48 5.89 11.58
CA ALA A 54 -23.67 5.18 12.06
C ALA A 54 -24.08 5.65 13.46
N ALA A 55 -23.12 5.91 14.36
CA ALA A 55 -23.40 6.46 15.68
C ALA A 55 -23.97 7.89 15.59
N LEU A 56 -23.40 8.75 14.74
CA LEU A 56 -23.86 10.13 14.52
C LEU A 56 -25.26 10.22 13.88
N ALA A 57 -25.74 9.13 13.28
CA ALA A 57 -27.10 9.03 12.74
C ALA A 57 -28.16 8.76 13.82
N ASP A 58 -27.76 8.37 15.04
CA ASP A 58 -28.66 8.17 16.17
C ASP A 58 -29.00 9.51 16.86
N PRO A 59 -30.28 9.95 16.87
CA PRO A 59 -30.68 11.18 17.55
C PRO A 59 -30.33 11.22 19.05
N ALA A 60 -30.24 10.06 19.72
CA ALA A 60 -29.90 9.99 21.13
C ALA A 60 -28.45 10.43 21.43
N VAL A 61 -27.55 10.42 20.43
CA VAL A 61 -26.19 10.97 20.60
C VAL A 61 -26.22 12.46 20.90
N TYR A 62 -27.24 13.19 20.43
CA TYR A 62 -27.36 14.63 20.61
C TYR A 62 -27.95 15.03 21.96
N GLU A 63 -28.33 14.05 22.80
CA GLU A 63 -28.74 14.29 24.19
C GLU A 63 -27.53 14.47 25.13
N ASP A 64 -26.34 14.08 24.68
CA ASP A 64 -25.07 14.24 25.39
C ASP A 64 -24.06 15.03 24.52
N ASP A 65 -23.92 16.31 24.82
CA ASP A 65 -23.03 17.22 24.10
C ASP A 65 -21.58 16.72 24.07
N ALA A 66 -21.08 16.15 25.17
CA ALA A 66 -19.69 15.67 25.24
C ALA A 66 -19.48 14.45 24.35
N ARG A 67 -20.45 13.52 24.34
CA ARG A 67 -20.43 12.35 23.45
C ARG A 67 -20.52 12.76 21.98
N ARG A 68 -21.42 13.69 21.64
CA ARG A 68 -21.56 14.23 20.28
C ARG A 68 -20.25 14.86 19.81
N ASP A 69 -19.68 15.76 20.61
CA ASP A 69 -18.49 16.53 20.23
C ASP A 69 -17.27 15.63 20.04
N ALA A 70 -17.13 14.59 20.87
CA ALA A 70 -16.11 13.57 20.69
C ALA A 70 -16.28 12.82 19.36
N LEU A 71 -17.48 12.33 19.06
CA LEU A 71 -17.77 11.60 17.82
C LEU A 71 -17.53 12.45 16.56
N LEU A 72 -17.96 13.71 16.57
CA LEU A 72 -17.74 14.63 15.45
C LEU A 72 -16.25 14.94 15.26
N SER A 73 -15.53 15.18 16.36
CA SER A 73 -14.09 15.47 16.31
C SER A 73 -13.28 14.29 15.78
N GLU A 74 -13.60 13.07 16.23
CA GLU A 74 -12.95 11.87 15.72
C GLU A 74 -13.32 11.59 14.26
N TYR A 75 -14.59 11.77 13.87
CA TYR A 75 -15.04 11.61 12.49
C TYR A 75 -14.31 12.57 11.54
N GLN A 76 -14.15 13.84 11.92
CA GLN A 76 -13.40 14.81 11.13
C GLN A 76 -11.92 14.44 11.05
N ARG A 77 -11.33 14.01 12.16
CA ARG A 77 -9.93 13.58 12.20
C ARG A 77 -9.67 12.38 11.27
N ASP A 78 -10.59 11.43 11.21
CA ASP A 78 -10.49 10.31 10.27
C ASP A 78 -10.60 10.79 8.83
N ALA A 79 -11.51 11.73 8.55
CA ALA A 79 -11.67 12.31 7.21
C ALA A 79 -10.38 12.97 6.73
N ASP A 80 -9.81 13.85 7.55
CA ASP A 80 -8.54 14.53 7.25
C ASP A 80 -7.41 13.51 7.03
N LYS A 81 -7.39 12.44 7.84
CA LYS A 81 -6.35 11.42 7.73
C LYS A 81 -6.52 10.52 6.51
N LEU A 82 -7.76 10.21 6.14
CA LEU A 82 -8.08 9.47 4.93
C LEU A 82 -7.66 10.27 3.69
N GLU A 83 -7.97 11.57 3.64
CA GLU A 83 -7.53 12.44 2.54
C GLU A 83 -6.00 12.44 2.40
N GLU A 84 -5.27 12.64 3.51
CA GLU A 84 -3.80 12.60 3.51
C GLU A 84 -3.25 11.25 3.03
N LEU A 85 -3.79 10.14 3.55
CA LEU A 85 -3.30 8.80 3.21
C LEU A 85 -3.62 8.41 1.78
N THR A 86 -4.80 8.75 1.27
CA THR A 86 -5.18 8.48 -0.11
C THR A 86 -4.28 9.25 -1.08
N ALA A 87 -4.03 10.54 -0.84
CA ALA A 87 -3.10 11.32 -1.66
C ALA A 87 -1.68 10.72 -1.66
N ARG A 88 -1.20 10.24 -0.50
CA ARG A 88 0.11 9.59 -0.39
C ARG A 88 0.14 8.21 -1.05
N TRP A 89 -0.96 7.46 -0.98
CA TRP A 89 -1.11 6.18 -1.66
C TRP A 89 -1.07 6.37 -3.17
N GLU A 90 -1.75 7.37 -3.73
CA GLU A 90 -1.72 7.67 -5.16
C GLU A 90 -0.29 7.92 -5.65
N ILE A 91 0.49 8.69 -4.90
CA ILE A 91 1.91 8.94 -5.22
C ILE A 91 2.71 7.63 -5.16
N ALA A 92 2.58 6.86 -4.07
CA ALA A 92 3.34 5.61 -3.88
C ALA A 92 2.98 4.55 -4.94
N GLN A 93 1.71 4.50 -5.33
CA GLN A 93 1.20 3.62 -6.38
C GLN A 93 1.75 4.04 -7.74
N GLY A 94 1.79 5.34 -8.04
CA GLY A 94 2.44 5.86 -9.25
C GLY A 94 3.94 5.54 -9.32
N GLU A 95 4.67 5.71 -8.22
CA GLU A 95 6.09 5.33 -8.13
C GLU A 95 6.30 3.82 -8.34
N LEU A 96 5.37 2.99 -7.85
CA LEU A 96 5.40 1.54 -8.07
C LEU A 96 5.18 1.21 -9.55
N GLU A 97 4.18 1.82 -10.19
CA GLU A 97 3.85 1.62 -11.60
C GLU A 97 5.01 2.05 -12.52
N GLU A 98 5.61 3.21 -12.25
CA GLU A 98 6.81 3.67 -12.99
C GLU A 98 7.98 2.70 -12.81
N ALA A 99 8.23 2.24 -11.57
CA ALA A 99 9.29 1.29 -11.30
C ALA A 99 9.06 -0.08 -11.98
N GLU A 100 7.81 -0.51 -12.13
CA GLU A 100 7.43 -1.72 -12.85
C GLU A 100 7.62 -1.55 -14.36
N ALA A 101 7.19 -0.42 -14.94
CA ALA A 101 7.36 -0.10 -16.36
C ALA A 101 8.83 -0.04 -16.76
N GLU A 102 9.67 0.67 -15.99
CA GLU A 102 11.12 0.74 -16.24
C GLU A 102 11.79 -0.64 -16.25
N LEU A 103 11.27 -1.59 -15.46
CA LEU A 103 11.78 -2.95 -15.43
C LEU A 103 11.22 -3.78 -16.60
N GLU A 104 10.03 -3.52 -17.09
CA GLU A 104 9.49 -4.21 -18.27
C GLU A 104 10.21 -3.81 -19.56
N GLU A 105 10.61 -2.53 -19.66
CA GLU A 105 11.35 -1.98 -20.79
C GLU A 105 12.87 -2.33 -20.79
N ALA A 106 13.40 -2.83 -19.66
CA ALA A 106 14.81 -3.19 -19.45
C ALA A 106 15.10 -4.69 -19.55
#